data_AF-A0A1V6FVW2-F1
#
_entry.id   AF-A0A1V6FVW2-F1
#
_cell.length_a   1.000
_cell.length_b   1.000
_cell.length_c   1.000
_cell.angle_alpha   90.00
_cell.angle_beta   90.00
_cell.angle_gamma   90.00
#
_symmetry.space_group_name_H-M   'P 1'
#
loop_
_entity.id
_entity.type
_entity.pdbx_description
1 polymer ?
#
loop_
_entity_poly.entity_id
_entity_poly.type
_entity_poly.pdbx_seq_one_letter_code
_entity_poly.pdbx_strand_id
1 'polypeptide(L)' 'MGGEIDNAALLEIIKKLLKTDATLDFLLRLQEDDLKLLVACIRARLEQV' A
#
# COMPACT_ATOMS: atom_id res chain seq x y z
N MET A 1 15.51 -4.42 -16.64
CA MET A 1 14.92 -4.94 -15.39
C MET A 1 13.84 -3.96 -14.97
N GLY A 2 12.61 -4.16 -15.45
CA GLY A 2 11.46 -3.41 -14.93
C GLY A 2 11.15 -3.99 -13.57
N GLY A 3 11.48 -3.26 -12.50
CA GLY A 3 11.12 -3.65 -11.15
C GLY A 3 9.63 -3.47 -10.97
N GLU A 4 8.84 -4.49 -11.33
CA GLU A 4 7.46 -4.62 -10.88
C GLU A 4 7.51 -4.70 -9.35
N ILE A 5 6.95 -3.68 -8.69
CA ILE A 5 6.82 -3.71 -7.24
C ILE A 5 5.60 -4.59 -6.98
N ASP A 6 5.84 -5.84 -6.57
CA ASP A 6 4.77 -6.78 -6.25
C ASP A 6 3.71 -6.16 -5.34
N ASN A 7 2.43 -6.39 -5.65
CA ASN A 7 1.30 -5.95 -4.82
C ASN A 7 1.44 -6.37 -3.35
N ALA A 8 2.09 -7.51 -3.10
CA ALA A 8 2.43 -7.96 -1.75
C ALA A 8 3.37 -6.99 -1.00
N ALA A 9 4.37 -6.43 -1.68
CA ALA A 9 5.30 -5.47 -1.09
C ALA A 9 4.59 -4.15 -0.76
N LEU A 10 3.71 -3.68 -1.64
CA LEU A 10 2.86 -2.51 -1.39
C LEU A 10 1.92 -2.75 -0.19
N LEU A 11 1.33 -3.94 -0.09
CA LEU A 11 0.47 -4.31 1.03
C LEU A 11 1.21 -4.23 2.39
N GLU A 12 2.43 -4.75 2.44
CA GLU A 12 3.26 -4.71 3.64
C GLU A 12 3.63 -3.28 4.04
N ILE A 13 3.88 -2.40 3.07
CA ILE A 13 4.09 -0.97 3.32
C ILE A 13 2.83 -0.35 3.94
N ILE A 14 1.66 -0.64 3.39
CA ILE A 14 0.38 -0.09 3.90
C ILE A 14 0.12 -0.54 5.34
N LYS A 15 0.30 -1.83 5.65
CA LYS A 15 0.14 -2.35 7.02
C LYS A 15 1.09 -1.67 8.00
N LYS A 16 2.35 -1.47 7.61
CA LYS A 16 3.35 -0.77 8.43
C LYS A 16 3.00 0.70 8.64
N LEU A 17 2.53 1.38 7.60
CA LEU A 17 2.09 2.78 7.68
C LEU A 17 0.87 2.94 8.60
N LEU A 18 -0.12 2.07 8.46
CA LEU A 18 -1.34 2.09 9.27
C LEU A 18 -1.16 1.50 10.66
N LYS A 19 -0.01 0.85 10.94
CA LYS A 19 0.26 0.10 12.18
C LYS A 19 -0.91 -0.81 12.56
N THR A 20 -1.42 -1.54 11.58
CA THR A 20 -2.61 -2.38 11.73
C THR A 20 -2.30 -3.83 11.38
N ASP A 21 -2.79 -4.74 12.20
CA ASP A 21 -2.85 -6.17 11.92
C ASP A 21 -4.10 -6.54 11.10
N ALA A 22 -4.89 -5.55 10.65
CA ALA A 22 -6.05 -5.80 9.83
C ALA A 22 -5.66 -6.52 8.53
N THR A 23 -6.46 -7.53 8.17
CA THR A 23 -6.27 -8.28 6.93
C THR A 23 -6.65 -7.42 5.73
N LEU A 24 -5.66 -6.74 5.16
CA LEU A 24 -5.85 -5.87 3.99
C LEU A 24 -5.85 -6.63 2.66
N ASP A 25 -6.10 -7.94 2.67
CA ASP A 25 -6.05 -8.81 1.47
C ASP A 25 -6.96 -8.31 0.32
N PHE A 26 -8.02 -7.56 0.65
CA PHE A 26 -8.86 -6.89 -0.34
C PHE A 26 -8.08 -5.92 -1.24
N LEU A 27 -6.97 -5.35 -0.76
CA LEU A 27 -6.10 -4.48 -1.54
C LEU A 27 -5.35 -5.24 -2.64
N LEU A 28 -5.09 -6.53 -2.47
CA LEU A 28 -4.51 -7.37 -3.52
C LEU A 28 -5.46 -7.58 -4.71
N ARG A 29 -6.74 -7.25 -4.55
CA ARG A 29 -7.74 -7.28 -5.64
C ARG A 29 -7.74 -6.01 -6.47
N LEU A 30 -7.06 -4.94 -6.02
CA LEU A 30 -6.90 -3.72 -6.80
C LEU A 30 -5.79 -3.87 -7.84
N GLN A 31 -5.86 -3.08 -8.91
CA GLN A 31 -4.77 -2.98 -9.86
C GLN A 31 -3.55 -2.33 -9.18
N GLU A 32 -2.36 -2.66 -9.68
CA GLU A 32 -1.09 -2.15 -9.12
C GLU A 32 -1.06 -0.62 -9.05
N ASP A 33 -1.59 0.07 -10.06
CA ASP A 33 -1.69 1.54 -10.08
C ASP A 33 -2.57 2.11 -8.95
N ASP A 34 -3.74 1.50 -8.71
CA ASP A 34 -4.62 1.88 -7.61
C ASP A 34 -3.95 1.64 -6.25
N LEU A 35 -3.22 0.54 -6.13
CA LEU A 35 -2.49 0.19 -4.92
C LEU A 35 -1.38 1.20 -4.61
N LYS A 36 -0.62 1.59 -5.63
CA LYS A 36 0.40 2.66 -5.54
C LYS A 36 -0.24 3.99 -5.14
N LEU A 37 -1.38 4.34 -5.72
CA LEU A 37 -2.12 5.55 -5.38
C LEU A 37 -2.56 5.53 -3.92
N LEU A 38 -3.06 4.39 -3.44
CA LEU A 38 -3.47 4.21 -2.04
C LEU A 38 -2.29 4.41 -1.08
N VAL A 39 -1.13 3.83 -1.39
CA VAL A 39 0.11 4.05 -0.62
C VAL A 39 0.49 5.52 -0.59
N ALA A 40 0.44 6.20 -1.73
CA ALA A 40 0.75 7.63 -1.83
C ALA A 40 -0.22 8.48 -0.98
N CYS A 41 -1.53 8.20 -1.04
CA CYS A 41 -2.53 8.88 -0.22
C CYS A 41 -2.31 8.65 1.29
N ILE A 42 -2.05 7.41 1.70
CA ILE A 42 -1.80 7.08 3.11
C ILE A 42 -0.53 7.77 3.60
N ARG A 43 0.55 7.75 2.81
CA ARG A 43 1.81 8.41 3.15
C ARG A 43 1.64 9.92 3.28
N ALA A 44 0.94 10.55 2.33
CA ALA A 44 0.64 11.98 2.38
C ALA A 44 -0.21 12.36 3.61
N ARG A 45 -1.10 11.47 4.06
CA ARG A 45 -1.90 11.68 5.28
C ARG A 45 -1.07 11.52 6.55
N LEU A 46 -0.18 10.53 6.62
CA LEU A 46 0.70 10.32 7.78
C LEU A 46 1.76 11.42 7.91
N GLU A 47 2.30 11.93 6.80
CA GLU A 47 3.33 12.99 6.81
C GLU A 47 2.76 14.36 7.23
N GLN A 48 1.44 14.52 7.23
CA GLN A 48 0.76 15.73 7.69
C GLN A 48 0.49 15.77 9.20
N VAL A 49 0.89 14.75 9.97
CA VAL A 49 0.64 14.63 11.43
C VAL A 49 1.91 14.79 12.24
#